data_AF-A0ABD0QCK8-F1
#
_entry.id   AF-A0ABD0QCK8-F1
#
_cell.length_a   1.000
_cell.length_b   1.000
_cell.length_c   1.000
_cell.angle_alpha   90.00
_cell.angle_beta   90.00
_cell.angle_gamma   90.00
#
_symmetry.space_group_name_H-M   'P 1'
#
loop_
_entity.id
_entity.type
_entity.pdbx_description
1 polymer ?
#
loop_
_entity_poly.entity_id
_entity_poly.type
_entity_poly.pdbx_seq_one_letter_code
_entity_poly.pdbx_strand_id
1 'polypeptide(L)' 'NSLCEITSKLQACTPHFVQCVRPNNAGKPDVFDSFHVSSQLQYVGVLEMVRMIRYGYP' A
#
# COMPACT_ATOMS: atom_id res chain seq x y z
N ASN A 1 17.46 0.83 -21.45
CA ASN A 1 16.69 -0.29 -20.88
C ASN A 1 16.76 -0.33 -19.35
N SER A 2 16.76 0.81 -18.66
CA SER A 2 17.03 0.84 -17.21
C SER A 2 15.85 0.40 -16.33
N LEU A 3 14.60 0.53 -16.78
CA LEU A 3 13.42 0.10 -16.00
C LEU A 3 13.33 -1.42 -15.87
N CYS A 4 13.55 -2.16 -16.96
CA CYS A 4 13.49 -3.63 -16.95
C CYS A 4 14.55 -4.25 -16.01
N GLU A 5 15.74 -3.64 -15.94
CA GLU A 5 16.82 -4.10 -15.05
C GLU A 5 16.46 -3.93 -13.56
N ILE A 6 15.79 -2.84 -13.20
CA ILE A 6 15.36 -2.57 -11.82
C ILE A 6 14.24 -3.55 -11.42
N THR A 7 13.26 -3.75 -12.30
CA THR A 7 12.17 -4.72 -12.07
C THR A 7 12.72 -6.14 -11.93
N SER A 8 13.68 -6.54 -12.77
CA SER A 8 14.30 -7.87 -12.71
C SER A 8 15.03 -8.10 -11.37
N LYS A 9 15.76 -7.10 -10.86
CA LYS A 9 16.39 -7.16 -9.53
C LYS A 9 15.38 -7.20 -8.39
N LEU A 10 14.26 -6.48 -8.49
CA LEU A 10 13.19 -6.50 -7.50
C LEU A 10 12.45 -7.85 -7.47
N GLN A 11 12.28 -8.50 -8.62
CA GLN A 11 11.67 -9.83 -8.74
C GLN A 11 12.54 -10.95 -8.16
N ALA A 12 13.86 -10.77 -8.14
CA ALA A 12 14.79 -11.73 -7.54
C ALA A 12 14.80 -11.68 -6.00
N CYS A 13 14.23 -10.64 -5.39
CA CYS A 13 14.15 -10.46 -3.94
C CYS A 13 12.74 -10.75 -3.41
N THR A 14 12.62 -10.99 -2.11
CA THR A 14 11.32 -11.06 -1.43
C THR A 14 10.67 -9.66 -1.44
N PRO A 15 9.50 -9.46 -2.08
CA PRO A 15 8.88 -8.16 -2.15
C PRO A 15 8.23 -7.80 -0.81
N HIS A 16 8.58 -6.62 -0.29
CA HIS A 16 7.89 -6.00 0.84
C HIS A 16 7.12 -4.78 0.34
N PHE A 17 5.80 -4.80 0.50
CA PHE A 17 4.94 -3.69 0.09
C PHE A 17 4.62 -2.80 1.30
N VAL A 18 5.01 -1.53 1.22
CA VAL A 18 4.66 -0.49 2.19
C VAL A 18 3.86 0.58 1.48
N GLN A 19 2.67 0.86 1.99
CA GLN A 19 1.75 1.80 1.37
C GLN A 19 1.44 2.95 2.33
N CYS A 20 1.92 4.14 1.98
CA CYS A 20 1.69 5.33 2.77
C CYS A 20 0.21 5.77 2.64
N VAL A 21 -0.42 6.11 3.76
CA VAL A 21 -1.78 6.65 3.79
C VAL A 21 -1.74 8.05 4.40
N ARG A 22 -2.37 9.01 3.74
CA ARG A 22 -2.43 10.38 4.22
C ARG A 22 -3.50 10.50 5.31
N PRO A 23 -3.16 10.97 6.52
CA PRO A 23 -4.11 11.04 7.63
C PRO A 23 -5.16 12.14 7.46
N ASN A 24 -4.85 13.23 6.77
CA ASN A 24 -5.78 14.33 6.50
C ASN A 24 -5.38 15.11 5.24
N ASN A 25 -6.34 15.77 4.58
CA ASN A 25 -6.06 16.57 3.38
C ASN A 25 -5.53 17.99 3.70
N ALA A 26 -5.57 18.41 4.96
CA ALA A 26 -5.16 19.74 5.40
C ALA A 26 -3.66 19.84 5.73
N GLY A 27 -2.91 18.73 5.69
CA GLY A 27 -1.50 18.67 6.05
C GLY A 27 -1.22 19.02 7.53
N LYS A 28 -2.21 18.89 8.41
CA LYS A 28 -2.07 19.26 9.82
C LYS A 28 -1.60 18.07 10.66
N PRO A 29 -0.67 18.26 11.60
CA PRO A 29 -0.35 17.24 12.59
C PRO A 29 -1.56 16.98 13.49
N ASP A 30 -1.65 15.76 14.03
CA ASP A 30 -2.68 15.30 15.00
C ASP A 30 -4.13 15.23 14.48
N VAL A 31 -4.38 15.56 13.21
CA VAL A 31 -5.71 15.45 12.60
C VAL A 31 -5.81 14.14 11.82
N PHE A 32 -6.72 13.26 12.23
CA PHE A 32 -7.04 12.02 11.53
C PHE A 32 -8.45 12.06 10.96
N ASP A 33 -8.54 12.11 9.63
CA ASP A 33 -9.80 12.05 8.92
C ASP A 33 -10.11 10.59 8.56
N SER A 34 -10.94 9.96 9.38
CA SER A 34 -11.28 8.54 9.22
C SER A 34 -11.95 8.25 7.86
N PHE A 35 -12.70 9.19 7.30
CA PHE A 35 -13.38 8.98 6.02
C PHE A 35 -12.37 8.99 4.87
N HIS A 36 -11.49 9.99 4.85
CA HIS A 36 -10.41 10.13 3.88
C HIS A 36 -9.43 8.96 3.92
N VAL A 37 -9.08 8.50 5.13
CA VAL A 37 -8.22 7.33 5.32
C VAL A 37 -8.94 6.06 4.87
N SER A 38 -10.21 5.87 5.21
CA SER A 38 -11.00 4.72 4.77
C SER A 38 -11.12 4.65 3.25
N SER A 39 -11.38 5.77 2.57
CA SER A 39 -11.44 5.81 1.11
C SER A 39 -10.09 5.48 0.46
N GLN A 40 -8.97 5.94 1.04
CA GLN A 40 -7.63 5.55 0.57
C GLN A 40 -7.38 4.05 0.75
N LEU A 41 -7.70 3.48 1.92
CA LEU A 41 -7.53 2.04 2.16
C LEU A 41 -8.36 1.18 1.19
N GLN A 42 -9.57 1.62 0.85
CA GLN A 42 -10.41 0.99 -0.16
C GLN A 42 -9.81 1.14 -1.56
N TYR A 43 -9.38 2.34 -1.94
CA TYR A 43 -8.85 2.61 -3.29
C TYR A 43 -7.58 1.81 -3.58
N VAL A 44 -6.65 1.75 -2.64
CA VAL A 44 -5.41 0.98 -2.86
C VAL A 44 -5.64 -0.54 -2.64
N GLY A 45 -6.87 -0.96 -2.33
CA GLY A 45 -7.20 -2.36 -2.23
C GLY A 45 -6.55 -3.05 -1.02
N VAL A 46 -6.26 -2.32 0.06
CA VAL A 46 -5.65 -2.90 1.27
C VAL A 46 -6.53 -4.01 1.83
N LEU A 47 -7.85 -3.88 1.75
CA LEU A 47 -8.80 -4.92 2.17
C LEU A 47 -8.67 -6.19 1.32
N GLU A 48 -8.50 -6.04 0.01
CA GLU A 48 -8.32 -7.17 -0.91
C GLU A 48 -6.93 -7.78 -0.77
N MET A 49 -5.91 -6.97 -0.50
CA MET A 49 -4.55 -7.43 -0.17
C MET A 49 -4.54 -8.23 1.13
N VAL A 50 -5.20 -7.75 2.19
CA VAL A 50 -5.33 -8.49 3.46
C VAL A 50 -6.08 -9.81 3.24
N ARG A 51 -7.14 -9.81 2.43
CA ARG A 51 -7.84 -11.05 2.04
C ARG A 51 -6.92 -12.00 1.28
N MET A 52 -6.22 -11.53 0.25
CA MET A 52 -5.29 -12.32 -0.54
C MET A 52 -4.17 -12.90 0.32
N ILE A 53 -3.59 -12.12 1.24
CA ILE A 53 -2.60 -12.62 2.19
C ILE A 53 -3.24 -13.67 3.10
N ARG A 54 -4.44 -13.41 3.66
CA ARG A 54 -5.11 -14.39 4.53
C ARG A 54 -5.47 -15.71 3.83
N TYR A 55 -5.79 -15.67 2.53
CA TYR A 55 -6.12 -16.86 1.73
C TYR A 55 -4.90 -17.50 1.05
N GLY A 56 -3.85 -16.74 0.81
CA GLY A 56 -2.63 -17.14 0.10
C GLY A 56 -1.45 -17.49 1.00
N TYR A 57 -1.54 -17.20 2.30
CA TYR A 57 -0.56 -17.59 3.32
C TYR A 57 -1.13 -18.75 4.17
N PRO A 58 -0.68 -20.00 3.99
CA PRO A 58 -0.53 -20.95 5.09
C PRO A 58 0.56 -20.49 6.07
#